data_AF-A0A6N7AHU3-F1
#
_entry.id   AF-A0A6N7AHU3-F1
#
_cell.length_a   1.000
_cell.length_b   1.000
_cell.length_c   1.000
_cell.angle_alpha   90.00
_cell.angle_beta   90.00
_cell.angle_gamma   90.00
#
_symmetry.space_group_name_H-M   'P 1'
#
loop_
_entity.id
_entity.type
_entity.pdbx_description
1 polymer ?
#
loop_
_entity_poly.entity_id
_entity_poly.type
_entity_poly.pdbx_seq_one_letter_code
_entity_poly.pdbx_strand_id
1 'polypeptide(L)'
;MRHKTVGIDGRPVCHLIGVLLLVLAGAMLLPAVVDVMSDHNDWRVFFASAGVTGVAGGVMTVAYRPAGAATLSTRQAFLLTTGSWVVVCLFASLPFLFSSLDMSLADAYFETMSGLTTTGSTVIVGLDRAPPGILLWRSLLQGLGGIGIIVMAVAVLPDLRIGGMQLFRMESSDKTDKVMPRVSQMASMIIVIYVLLNMACALALWASGMNWFDAITHAPPVVSTGGFSTYDESVGHFHSPLIEWILVAFMMLGATTFTLYVALLRHKGWRLLRGGAGDVGMGNARDRLWRCGAAGGL
;
A
#
# COMPACT_ATOMS: atom_id res chain seq x y z
N MET A 1 -23.16 -24.30 -33.42
CA MET A 1 -22.06 -23.54 -32.78
C MET A 1 -22.48 -23.18 -31.37
N ARG A 2 -21.87 -23.78 -30.33
CA ARG A 2 -22.18 -23.43 -28.94
C ARG A 2 -21.63 -22.04 -28.65
N HIS A 3 -22.48 -21.10 -28.25
CA HIS A 3 -22.07 -19.87 -27.60
C HIS A 3 -21.25 -20.25 -26.36
N LYS A 4 -19.91 -20.16 -26.43
CA LYS A 4 -19.09 -20.06 -25.23
C LYS A 4 -19.41 -18.68 -24.65
N THR A 5 -20.34 -18.63 -23.69
CA THR A 5 -20.37 -17.53 -22.74
C THR A 5 -18.96 -17.46 -22.14
N VAL A 6 -18.23 -16.40 -22.49
CA VAL A 6 -16.90 -16.13 -21.93
C VAL A 6 -17.14 -15.71 -20.47
N GLY A 7 -17.43 -16.68 -19.61
CA GLY A 7 -17.54 -16.50 -18.18
C GLY A 7 -16.17 -16.15 -17.61
N ILE A 8 -16.13 -15.12 -16.77
CA ILE A 8 -14.90 -14.75 -16.06
C ILE A 8 -14.62 -15.84 -15.02
N ASP A 9 -13.46 -16.49 -15.08
CA ASP A 9 -13.03 -17.41 -14.02
C ASP A 9 -12.72 -16.61 -12.75
N GLY A 10 -13.55 -16.75 -11.71
CA GLY A 10 -13.38 -16.04 -10.44
C GLY A 10 -12.31 -16.64 -9.52
N ARG A 11 -11.79 -17.84 -9.81
CA ARG A 11 -10.87 -18.56 -8.91
C ARG A 11 -9.62 -17.75 -8.55
N PRO A 12 -8.88 -17.12 -9.50
CA PRO A 12 -7.71 -16.32 -9.15
C PRO A 12 -8.04 -15.13 -8.23
N VAL A 13 -9.21 -14.53 -8.40
CA VAL A 13 -9.67 -13.39 -7.59
C VAL A 13 -9.93 -13.85 -6.16
N CYS A 14 -10.74 -14.90 -5.97
CA CYS A 14 -11.05 -15.44 -4.64
C CYS A 14 -9.79 -15.97 -3.94
N HIS A 15 -8.87 -16.60 -4.67
CA HIS A 15 -7.60 -17.06 -4.13
C HIS A 15 -6.76 -15.92 -3.55
N LEU A 16 -6.61 -14.82 -4.31
CA LEU A 16 -5.84 -13.66 -3.87
C LEU A 16 -6.52 -12.91 -2.72
N ILE A 17 -7.85 -12.78 -2.72
CA ILE A 17 -8.59 -12.25 -1.57
C ILE A 17 -8.33 -13.11 -0.33
N GLY A 18 -8.33 -14.44 -0.46
CA GLY A 18 -7.97 -15.34 0.64
C GLY A 18 -6.57 -15.08 1.19
N VAL A 19 -5.58 -14.85 0.31
CA VAL A 19 -4.21 -14.49 0.72
C VAL A 19 -4.19 -13.15 1.46
N LEU A 20 -4.93 -12.15 1.01
CA LEU A 20 -5.04 -10.86 1.70
C LEU A 20 -5.66 -11.02 3.10
N LEU A 21 -6.68 -11.88 3.24
CA LEU A 21 -7.27 -12.19 4.55
C LEU A 21 -6.27 -12.90 5.48
N LEU A 22 -5.40 -13.78 4.97
CA LEU A 22 -4.35 -14.39 5.78
C LEU A 22 -3.33 -13.36 6.29
N VAL A 23 -2.96 -12.38 5.46
CA VAL A 23 -2.09 -11.27 5.88
C VAL A 23 -2.80 -10.43 6.95
N LEU A 24 -4.08 -10.12 6.74
CA LEU A 24 -4.88 -9.37 7.71
C LEU A 24 -5.01 -10.10 9.05
N ALA A 25 -5.25 -11.41 9.03
CA ALA A 25 -5.32 -12.25 10.23
C ALA A 25 -4.00 -12.22 11.00
N GLY A 26 -2.86 -12.30 10.30
CA GLY A 26 -1.55 -12.14 10.93
C GLY A 26 -1.34 -10.76 11.54
N ALA A 27 -1.79 -9.71 10.86
CA ALA A 27 -1.69 -8.33 11.35
C ALA A 27 -2.51 -8.10 12.63
N MET A 28 -3.70 -8.72 12.77
CA MET A 28 -4.54 -8.63 13.97
C MET A 28 -3.86 -9.20 15.23
N LEU A 29 -2.85 -10.06 15.09
CA LEU A 29 -2.10 -10.57 16.24
C LEU A 29 -1.22 -9.50 16.90
N LEU A 30 -0.82 -8.45 16.17
CA LEU A 30 0.00 -7.37 16.73
C LEU A 30 -0.78 -6.56 17.80
N PRO A 31 -1.99 -6.04 17.52
CA PRO A 31 -2.88 -5.51 18.55
C PRO A 31 -3.17 -6.48 19.69
N ALA A 32 -3.37 -7.77 19.41
CA ALA A 32 -3.62 -8.77 20.45
C ALA A 32 -2.46 -8.83 21.46
N VAL A 33 -1.21 -8.82 20.97
CA VAL A 33 -0.03 -8.80 21.85
C VAL A 33 0.02 -7.50 22.65
N VAL A 34 -0.27 -6.35 22.03
CA VAL A 34 -0.28 -5.05 22.74
C VAL A 34 -1.35 -5.01 23.83
N ASP A 35 -2.55 -5.53 23.58
CA ASP A 35 -3.60 -5.61 24.59
C ASP A 35 -3.23 -6.56 25.73
N VAL A 36 -2.57 -7.70 25.45
CA VAL A 36 -2.02 -8.57 26.51
C VAL A 36 -0.98 -7.83 27.35
N MET A 37 -0.06 -7.09 26.71
CA MET A 37 0.98 -6.33 27.42
C MET A 37 0.42 -5.17 28.23
N SER A 38 -0.78 -4.69 27.88
CA SER A 38 -1.47 -3.58 28.53
C SER A 38 -2.57 -4.04 29.48
N ASP A 39 -2.64 -5.34 29.80
CA ASP A 39 -3.68 -5.97 30.62
C ASP A 39 -5.13 -5.67 30.17
N HIS A 40 -5.34 -5.44 28.87
CA HIS A 40 -6.64 -5.13 28.29
C HIS A 40 -7.30 -6.38 27.70
N ASN A 41 -8.55 -6.68 28.07
CA ASN A 41 -9.21 -7.94 27.69
C ASN A 41 -9.53 -8.08 26.17
N ASP A 42 -9.45 -6.99 25.42
CA ASP A 42 -9.72 -6.96 23.97
C ASP A 42 -8.70 -7.78 23.15
N TRP A 43 -7.60 -8.23 23.75
CA TRP A 43 -6.71 -9.20 23.11
C TRP A 43 -7.45 -10.46 22.64
N ARG A 44 -8.50 -10.89 23.38
CA ARG A 44 -9.34 -12.04 23.02
C ARG A 44 -10.14 -11.77 21.76
N VAL A 45 -10.61 -10.54 21.60
CA VAL A 45 -11.37 -10.09 20.43
C VAL A 45 -10.47 -10.08 19.21
N PHE A 46 -9.27 -9.52 19.30
CA PHE A 46 -8.29 -9.56 18.22
C PHE A 46 -7.87 -10.99 17.86
N PHE A 47 -7.62 -11.84 18.86
CA PHE A 47 -7.26 -13.23 18.63
C PHE A 47 -8.38 -14.04 17.96
N ALA A 48 -9.63 -13.87 18.42
CA ALA A 48 -10.79 -14.51 17.81
C ALA A 48 -11.04 -14.01 16.38
N SER A 49 -10.94 -12.69 16.17
CA SER A 49 -11.06 -12.07 14.84
C SER A 49 -9.98 -12.57 13.88
N ALA A 50 -8.74 -12.69 14.36
CA ALA A 50 -7.63 -13.28 13.60
C ALA A 50 -7.93 -14.74 13.24
N GLY A 51 -8.47 -15.53 14.17
CA GLY A 51 -8.86 -16.93 13.93
C GLY A 51 -9.95 -17.05 12.85
N VAL A 52 -11.03 -16.29 12.97
CA VAL A 52 -12.14 -16.30 11.99
C VAL A 52 -11.64 -15.85 10.61
N THR A 53 -10.89 -14.75 10.57
CA THR A 53 -10.32 -14.21 9.32
C THR A 53 -9.32 -15.19 8.70
N GLY A 54 -8.48 -15.82 9.51
CA GLY A 54 -7.48 -16.79 9.07
C GLY A 54 -8.10 -18.07 8.52
N VAL A 55 -9.15 -18.58 9.16
CA VAL A 55 -9.91 -19.74 8.65
C VAL A 55 -10.60 -19.40 7.33
N ALA A 56 -11.31 -18.27 7.27
CA ALA A 56 -11.97 -17.84 6.04
C ALA A 56 -10.97 -17.63 4.89
N GLY A 57 -9.85 -16.94 5.17
CA GLY A 57 -8.77 -16.71 4.22
C GLY A 57 -8.12 -18.01 3.75
N GLY A 58 -7.79 -18.91 4.68
CA GLY A 58 -7.18 -20.21 4.37
C GLY A 58 -8.07 -21.09 3.52
N VAL A 59 -9.37 -21.18 3.86
CA VAL A 59 -10.36 -21.91 3.05
C VAL A 59 -10.45 -21.31 1.66
N MET A 60 -10.57 -19.98 1.53
CA MET A 60 -10.62 -19.33 0.22
C MET A 60 -9.36 -19.56 -0.61
N THR A 61 -8.17 -19.46 0.00
CA THR A 61 -6.89 -19.68 -0.69
C THR A 61 -6.77 -21.11 -1.20
N VAL A 62 -7.15 -22.11 -0.40
CA VAL A 62 -7.04 -23.53 -0.80
C VAL A 62 -8.13 -23.90 -1.81
N ALA A 63 -9.39 -23.54 -1.55
CA ALA A 63 -10.53 -23.93 -2.38
C ALA A 63 -10.52 -23.30 -3.78
N TYR A 64 -9.98 -22.09 -3.93
CA TYR A 64 -9.95 -21.36 -5.20
C TYR A 64 -8.57 -21.34 -5.87
N ARG A 65 -7.64 -22.20 -5.45
CA ARG A 65 -6.28 -22.25 -6.02
C ARG A 65 -6.31 -22.46 -7.54
N PRO A 66 -5.71 -21.56 -8.35
CA PRO A 66 -5.71 -21.70 -9.80
C PRO A 66 -4.81 -22.88 -10.24
N ALA A 67 -5.21 -23.57 -11.31
CA ALA A 67 -4.54 -24.76 -11.82
C ALA A 67 -3.24 -24.48 -12.62
N GLY A 68 -2.85 -23.23 -12.78
CA GLY A 68 -1.68 -22.81 -13.57
C GLY A 68 -1.14 -21.45 -13.14
N ALA A 69 -0.17 -20.91 -13.90
CA ALA A 69 0.41 -19.59 -13.63
C ALA A 69 -0.70 -18.53 -13.63
N ALA A 70 -0.91 -17.90 -12.48
CA ALA A 70 -1.99 -16.95 -12.25
C ALA A 70 -1.66 -15.61 -12.92
N THR A 71 -1.82 -15.51 -14.23
CA THR A 71 -1.92 -14.21 -14.91
C THR A 71 -3.35 -13.70 -14.75
N LEU A 72 -3.50 -12.53 -14.14
CA LEU A 72 -4.81 -11.89 -14.01
C LEU A 72 -5.18 -11.25 -15.35
N SER A 73 -6.37 -11.54 -15.85
CA SER A 73 -6.97 -10.72 -16.91
C SER A 73 -7.35 -9.35 -16.35
N THR A 74 -7.43 -8.33 -17.21
CA THR A 74 -7.84 -6.98 -16.81
C THR A 74 -9.18 -6.96 -16.08
N ARG A 75 -10.16 -7.78 -16.51
CA ARG A 75 -11.47 -7.90 -15.84
C ARG A 75 -11.34 -8.49 -14.43
N GLN A 76 -10.50 -9.52 -14.27
CA GLN A 76 -10.21 -10.10 -12.95
C GLN A 76 -9.47 -9.11 -12.05
N ALA A 77 -8.57 -8.28 -12.59
CA ALA A 77 -7.90 -7.23 -11.82
C ALA A 77 -8.91 -6.20 -11.28
N PHE A 78 -9.86 -5.73 -12.09
CA PHE A 78 -10.93 -4.83 -11.61
C PHE A 78 -11.80 -5.47 -10.51
N LEU A 79 -12.17 -6.74 -10.69
CA LEU A 79 -12.93 -7.50 -9.69
C LEU A 79 -12.12 -7.73 -8.41
N LEU A 80 -10.82 -8.01 -8.54
CA LEU A 80 -9.91 -8.17 -7.42
C LEU A 80 -9.80 -6.88 -6.63
N THR A 81 -9.52 -5.75 -7.27
CA THR A 81 -9.40 -4.46 -6.58
C THR A 81 -10.68 -4.13 -5.83
N THR A 82 -11.83 -4.17 -6.51
CA THR A 82 -13.11 -3.81 -5.87
C THR A 82 -13.49 -4.80 -4.76
N GLY A 83 -13.36 -6.10 -5.05
CA GLY A 83 -13.68 -7.16 -4.10
C GLY A 83 -12.74 -7.18 -2.90
N SER A 84 -11.46 -6.85 -3.07
CA SER A 84 -10.51 -6.78 -1.96
C SER A 84 -10.89 -5.67 -0.99
N TRP A 85 -11.27 -4.48 -1.46
CA TRP A 85 -11.68 -3.39 -0.56
C TRP A 85 -12.90 -3.79 0.26
N VAL A 86 -13.93 -4.36 -0.38
CA VAL A 86 -15.16 -4.77 0.33
C VAL A 86 -14.90 -5.90 1.33
N VAL A 87 -14.24 -6.98 0.89
CA VAL A 87 -14.06 -8.16 1.73
C VAL A 87 -13.03 -7.91 2.83
N VAL A 88 -11.89 -7.29 2.52
CA VAL A 88 -10.86 -7.00 3.53
C VAL A 88 -11.41 -6.04 4.59
N CYS A 89 -12.16 -4.99 4.21
CA CYS A 89 -12.78 -4.09 5.20
C CYS A 89 -13.82 -4.80 6.07
N LEU A 90 -14.60 -5.73 5.50
CA LEU A 90 -15.57 -6.50 6.29
C LEU A 90 -14.91 -7.37 7.36
N PHE A 91 -13.79 -8.02 7.05
CA PHE A 91 -13.07 -8.82 8.05
C PHE A 91 -12.26 -7.93 9.01
N ALA A 92 -11.68 -6.84 8.50
CA ALA A 92 -10.91 -5.90 9.32
C ALA A 92 -11.77 -5.12 10.32
N SER A 93 -13.10 -5.08 10.13
CA SER A 93 -14.03 -4.48 11.08
C SER A 93 -14.39 -5.37 12.26
N LEU A 94 -14.06 -6.67 12.23
CA LEU A 94 -14.39 -7.60 13.32
C LEU A 94 -13.86 -7.15 14.68
N PRO A 95 -12.59 -6.68 14.82
CA PRO A 95 -12.11 -6.21 16.11
C PRO A 95 -12.87 -5.00 16.62
N PHE A 96 -13.24 -4.06 15.75
CA PHE A 96 -14.05 -2.90 16.14
C PHE A 96 -15.45 -3.31 16.58
N LEU A 97 -16.09 -4.22 15.85
CA LEU A 97 -17.46 -4.68 16.11
C LEU A 97 -17.62 -5.42 17.44
N PHE A 98 -16.59 -6.17 17.86
CA PHE A 98 -16.66 -7.05 19.04
C PHE A 98 -15.81 -6.56 20.22
N SER A 99 -15.12 -5.43 20.07
CA SER A 99 -14.33 -4.82 21.15
C SER A 99 -15.22 -4.15 22.19
N SER A 100 -14.60 -3.73 23.29
CA SER A 100 -15.22 -2.92 24.35
C SER A 100 -15.79 -1.56 23.89
N LEU A 101 -15.59 -1.17 22.63
CA LEU A 101 -16.16 0.06 22.07
C LEU A 101 -17.65 -0.03 21.70
N ASP A 102 -18.22 -1.25 21.66
CA ASP A 102 -19.64 -1.49 21.37
C ASP A 102 -20.16 -0.78 20.10
N MET A 103 -19.34 -0.77 19.04
CA MET A 103 -19.66 -0.09 17.79
C MET A 103 -20.75 -0.82 16.99
N SER A 104 -21.60 -0.06 16.29
CA SER A 104 -22.50 -0.66 15.30
C SER A 104 -21.69 -1.23 14.11
N LEU A 105 -22.28 -2.17 13.36
CA LEU A 105 -21.64 -2.69 12.15
C LEU A 105 -21.31 -1.58 11.14
N ALA A 106 -22.18 -0.57 11.04
CA ALA A 106 -21.98 0.55 10.13
C ALA A 106 -20.76 1.39 10.56
N ASP A 107 -20.65 1.70 11.85
CA ASP A 107 -19.54 2.48 12.40
C ASP A 107 -18.22 1.71 12.31
N ALA A 108 -18.22 0.43 12.69
CA ALA A 108 -17.04 -0.43 12.61
C ALA A 108 -16.54 -0.59 11.16
N TYR A 109 -17.46 -0.76 10.21
CA TYR A 109 -17.12 -0.83 8.79
C TYR A 109 -16.64 0.53 8.25
N PHE A 110 -17.27 1.63 8.67
CA PHE A 110 -16.84 2.98 8.28
C PHE A 110 -15.42 3.27 8.76
N GLU A 111 -15.13 3.00 10.04
CA GLU A 111 -13.82 3.21 10.65
C GLU A 111 -12.74 2.40 9.94
N THR A 112 -13.07 1.15 9.61
CA THR A 112 -12.17 0.25 8.90
C THR A 112 -11.93 0.71 7.47
N MET A 113 -12.99 1.09 6.74
CA MET A 113 -12.88 1.58 5.38
C MET A 113 -12.01 2.83 5.36
N SER A 114 -12.28 3.80 6.24
CA SER A 114 -11.52 5.04 6.38
C SER A 114 -10.04 4.81 6.70
N GLY A 115 -9.74 3.85 7.59
CA GLY A 115 -8.38 3.44 7.88
C GLY A 115 -7.69 2.80 6.67
N LEU A 116 -8.30 1.77 6.08
CA LEU A 116 -7.69 1.01 5.00
C LEU A 116 -7.52 1.84 3.71
N THR A 117 -8.42 2.79 3.43
CA THR A 117 -8.28 3.71 2.29
C THR A 117 -7.45 4.95 2.60
N THR A 118 -6.80 4.99 3.78
CA THR A 118 -5.97 6.11 4.24
C THR A 118 -6.72 7.45 4.15
N THR A 119 -8.02 7.45 4.49
CA THR A 119 -8.87 8.65 4.48
C THR A 119 -8.81 9.41 5.79
N GLY A 120 -8.68 8.70 6.92
CA GLY A 120 -8.42 9.34 8.22
C GLY A 120 -9.62 9.95 8.93
N SER A 121 -10.84 9.78 8.41
CA SER A 121 -12.07 10.16 9.11
C SER A 121 -12.43 9.12 10.17
N THR A 122 -12.87 9.56 11.36
CA THR A 122 -13.19 8.69 12.50
C THR A 122 -14.61 8.94 12.98
N VAL A 123 -15.30 7.88 13.38
CA VAL A 123 -16.58 7.93 14.13
C VAL A 123 -16.38 7.64 15.61
N ILE A 124 -15.19 7.16 15.99
CA ILE A 124 -14.80 6.97 17.38
C ILE A 124 -14.48 8.33 18.02
N VAL A 125 -15.04 8.57 19.21
CA VAL A 125 -14.79 9.73 20.08
C VAL A 125 -14.18 9.23 21.39
N GLY A 126 -13.31 10.01 22.01
CA GLY A 126 -12.62 9.64 23.24
C GLY A 126 -11.44 8.71 22.98
N LEU A 127 -10.71 8.90 21.89
CA LEU A 127 -9.53 8.10 21.52
C LEU A 127 -8.46 8.10 22.62
N ASP A 128 -8.37 9.17 23.39
CA ASP A 128 -7.47 9.31 24.54
C ASP A 128 -7.61 8.19 25.59
N ARG A 129 -8.77 7.51 25.61
CA ARG A 129 -9.09 6.40 26.53
C ARG A 129 -9.39 5.10 25.81
N ALA A 130 -9.23 5.06 24.49
CA ALA A 130 -9.50 3.86 23.72
C ALA A 130 -8.46 2.76 24.05
N PRO A 131 -8.83 1.47 23.90
CA PRO A 131 -7.90 0.38 24.14
C PRO A 131 -6.63 0.49 23.27
N PRO A 132 -5.43 0.25 23.81
CA PRO A 132 -4.17 0.37 23.05
C PRO A 132 -4.14 -0.51 21.79
N GLY A 133 -4.70 -1.72 21.82
CA GLY A 133 -4.82 -2.58 20.65
C GLY A 133 -5.69 -1.96 19.56
N ILE A 134 -6.78 -1.29 19.91
CA ILE A 134 -7.63 -0.56 18.95
C ILE A 134 -6.87 0.61 18.31
N LEU A 135 -6.17 1.40 19.12
CA LEU A 135 -5.34 2.50 18.64
C LEU A 135 -4.26 2.03 17.67
N LEU A 136 -3.58 0.92 18.01
CA LEU A 136 -2.62 0.30 17.10
C LEU A 136 -3.29 -0.25 15.84
N TRP A 137 -4.47 -0.87 15.95
CA TRP A 137 -5.18 -1.42 14.79
C TRP A 137 -5.56 -0.34 13.79
N ARG A 138 -6.07 0.80 14.26
CA ARG A 138 -6.34 1.99 13.43
C ARG A 138 -5.10 2.39 12.64
N SER A 139 -3.96 2.52 13.31
CA SER A 139 -2.68 2.86 12.69
C SER A 139 -2.24 1.82 11.65
N LEU A 140 -2.31 0.53 12.01
CA LEU A 140 -1.93 -0.57 11.12
C LEU A 140 -2.80 -0.61 9.87
N LEU A 141 -4.10 -0.31 9.96
CA LEU A 141 -4.98 -0.25 8.80
C LEU A 141 -4.52 0.81 7.80
N GLN A 142 -4.10 1.99 8.25
CA GLN A 142 -3.54 3.02 7.35
C GLN A 142 -2.20 2.57 6.75
N GLY A 143 -1.35 1.89 7.53
CA GLY A 143 -0.10 1.31 7.03
C GLY A 143 -0.33 0.25 5.95
N LEU A 144 -1.23 -0.72 6.21
CA LEU A 144 -1.61 -1.78 5.28
C LEU A 144 -2.28 -1.22 4.04
N GLY A 145 -3.16 -0.22 4.21
CA GLY A 145 -3.82 0.52 3.15
C GLY A 145 -2.85 1.21 2.20
N GLY A 146 -1.89 1.96 2.77
CA GLY A 146 -0.84 2.65 2.03
C GLY A 146 -0.02 1.69 1.17
N ILE A 147 0.46 0.58 1.76
CA ILE A 147 1.16 -0.47 0.99
C ILE A 147 0.23 -1.09 -0.06
N GLY A 148 -1.03 -1.34 0.29
CA GLY A 148 -2.03 -1.96 -0.56
C GLY A 148 -2.25 -1.19 -1.87
N ILE A 149 -2.48 0.12 -1.78
CA ILE A 149 -2.62 0.98 -2.97
C ILE A 149 -1.37 0.97 -3.82
N ILE A 150 -0.19 1.08 -3.19
CA ILE A 150 1.09 1.13 -3.92
C ILE A 150 1.35 -0.18 -4.67
N VAL A 151 1.19 -1.32 -4.01
CA VAL A 151 1.38 -2.64 -4.61
C VAL A 151 0.35 -2.89 -5.71
N MET A 152 -0.91 -2.54 -5.47
CA MET A 152 -1.97 -2.69 -6.48
C MET A 152 -1.68 -1.83 -7.72
N ALA A 153 -1.25 -0.58 -7.53
CA ALA A 153 -0.86 0.29 -8.63
C ALA A 153 0.28 -0.33 -9.46
N VAL A 154 1.34 -0.83 -8.82
CA VAL A 154 2.48 -1.46 -9.52
C VAL A 154 2.08 -2.77 -10.21
N ALA A 155 1.17 -3.55 -9.63
CA ALA A 155 0.71 -4.82 -10.18
C ALA A 155 -0.25 -4.63 -11.36
N VAL A 156 -1.15 -3.65 -11.29
CA VAL A 156 -2.24 -3.46 -12.25
C VAL A 156 -1.88 -2.49 -13.39
N LEU A 157 -1.01 -1.50 -13.14
CA LEU A 157 -0.60 -0.51 -14.15
C LEU A 157 -0.01 -1.10 -15.44
N PRO A 158 0.84 -2.16 -15.41
CA PRO A 158 1.35 -2.79 -16.62
C PRO A 158 0.24 -3.40 -17.52
N ASP A 159 -0.82 -3.90 -16.89
CA ASP A 159 -1.91 -4.62 -17.56
C ASP A 159 -3.06 -3.70 -18.00
N LEU A 160 -3.20 -2.51 -17.37
CA LEU A 160 -4.22 -1.53 -17.73
C LEU A 160 -4.02 -0.94 -19.13
N ARG A 161 -2.82 -0.96 -19.71
CA ARG A 161 -2.53 -0.51 -21.10
C ARG A 161 -3.20 0.82 -21.52
N ILE A 162 -3.54 1.71 -20.58
CA ILE A 162 -4.06 3.04 -20.88
C ILE A 162 -2.84 3.94 -21.11
N GLY A 163 -2.51 4.18 -22.38
CA GLY A 163 -1.50 5.17 -22.78
C GLY A 163 -0.34 4.60 -23.61
N GLY A 164 -0.44 4.69 -24.94
CA GLY A 164 0.70 4.86 -25.87
C GLY A 164 1.74 3.75 -26.03
N MET A 165 1.76 2.70 -25.19
CA MET A 165 2.82 1.68 -25.21
C MET A 165 2.83 0.78 -26.47
N GLN A 166 1.77 0.84 -27.29
CA GLN A 166 1.77 0.22 -28.62
C GLN A 166 2.66 1.00 -29.61
N LEU A 167 2.82 2.31 -29.45
CA LEU A 167 3.71 3.12 -30.29
C LEU A 167 5.20 2.83 -29.98
N PHE A 168 5.55 2.67 -28.70
CA PHE A 168 6.93 2.33 -28.27
C PHE A 168 7.36 0.89 -28.59
N ARG A 169 6.41 -0.03 -28.77
CA ARG A 169 6.70 -1.40 -29.25
C ARG A 169 6.89 -1.50 -30.75
N MET A 170 6.42 -0.53 -31.54
CA MET A 170 6.70 -0.50 -32.98
C MET A 170 8.17 -0.16 -33.27
N GLU A 171 8.86 0.56 -32.37
CA GLU A 171 10.27 0.92 -32.54
C GLU A 171 11.27 -0.04 -31.88
N SER A 172 10.85 -0.93 -30.99
CA SER A 172 11.75 -1.84 -30.27
C SER A 172 11.36 -3.30 -30.47
N SER A 173 11.78 -3.84 -31.61
CA SER A 173 11.87 -5.28 -31.84
C SER A 173 13.01 -5.89 -31.01
N ASP A 174 12.89 -5.95 -29.67
CA ASP A 174 13.75 -6.84 -28.89
C ASP A 174 13.22 -7.20 -27.47
N LYS A 175 13.05 -8.51 -27.25
CA LYS A 175 12.95 -9.27 -25.98
C LYS A 175 11.77 -9.03 -25.03
N THR A 176 10.76 -9.89 -25.18
CA THR A 176 9.51 -9.93 -24.39
C THR A 176 9.61 -10.67 -23.04
N ASP A 177 10.73 -11.31 -22.67
CA ASP A 177 10.78 -12.20 -21.48
C ASP A 177 11.33 -11.59 -20.17
N LYS A 178 11.74 -10.31 -20.15
CA LYS A 178 12.36 -9.70 -18.95
C LYS A 178 11.52 -8.68 -18.20
N VAL A 179 10.25 -8.50 -18.57
CA VAL A 179 9.38 -7.49 -17.93
C VAL A 179 8.84 -7.96 -16.57
N MET A 180 8.42 -9.23 -16.46
CA MET A 180 7.87 -9.82 -15.22
C MET A 180 8.81 -9.83 -14.00
N PRO A 181 10.09 -10.26 -14.08
CA PRO A 181 10.98 -10.27 -12.91
C PRO A 181 11.33 -8.87 -12.40
N ARG A 182 11.06 -7.81 -13.18
CA ARG A 182 11.29 -6.43 -12.77
C ARG A 182 10.16 -5.88 -11.92
N VAL A 183 8.90 -6.24 -12.19
CA VAL A 183 7.74 -5.69 -11.45
C VAL A 183 7.72 -6.21 -10.01
N SER A 184 7.93 -7.51 -9.80
CA SER A 184 8.00 -8.08 -8.45
C SER A 184 9.19 -7.54 -7.65
N GLN A 185 10.37 -7.41 -8.26
CA GLN A 185 11.52 -6.76 -7.62
C GLN A 185 11.25 -5.30 -7.26
N MET A 186 10.58 -4.54 -8.14
CA MET A 186 10.19 -3.15 -7.85
C MET A 186 9.22 -3.08 -6.67
N ALA A 187 8.19 -3.92 -6.64
CA ALA A 187 7.24 -3.98 -5.53
C ALA A 187 7.95 -4.29 -4.20
N SER A 188 8.87 -5.27 -4.17
CA SER A 188 9.65 -5.59 -2.97
C SER A 188 10.52 -4.43 -2.49
N MET A 189 11.19 -3.70 -3.39
CA MET A 189 11.97 -2.52 -3.00
C MET A 189 11.09 -1.40 -2.44
N ILE A 190 9.91 -1.19 -3.02
CA ILE A 190 8.97 -0.19 -2.53
C ILE A 190 8.49 -0.52 -1.12
N ILE A 191 8.15 -1.80 -0.85
CA ILE A 191 7.77 -2.25 0.50
C ILE A 191 8.91 -1.96 1.50
N VAL A 192 10.15 -2.29 1.15
CA VAL A 192 11.30 -2.02 2.03
C VAL A 192 11.46 -0.52 2.31
N ILE A 193 11.36 0.33 1.28
CA ILE A 193 11.45 1.79 1.44
C ILE A 193 10.32 2.30 2.33
N TYR A 194 9.09 1.83 2.13
CA TYR A 194 7.94 2.22 2.93
C TYR A 194 8.11 1.86 4.40
N VAL A 195 8.57 0.63 4.69
CA VAL A 195 8.83 0.18 6.07
C VAL A 195 9.98 0.98 6.70
N LEU A 196 11.06 1.25 5.96
CA LEU A 196 12.17 2.08 6.45
C LEU A 196 11.74 3.52 6.74
N LEU A 197 10.89 4.10 5.90
CA LEU A 197 10.37 5.45 6.08
C LEU A 197 9.48 5.54 7.32
N ASN A 198 8.65 4.52 7.55
CA ASN A 198 7.86 4.37 8.78
C ASN A 198 8.73 4.26 10.03
N MET A 199 9.75 3.39 10.00
CA MET A 199 10.68 3.25 11.13
C MET A 199 11.42 4.58 11.40
N ALA A 200 11.91 5.26 10.36
CA ALA A 200 12.57 6.54 10.50
C ALA A 200 11.62 7.62 11.08
N CYS A 201 10.35 7.63 10.66
CA CYS A 201 9.34 8.53 11.20
C CYS A 201 9.09 8.26 12.69
N ALA A 202 8.86 6.99 13.07
CA ALA A 202 8.65 6.61 14.45
C ALA A 202 9.86 6.97 15.33
N LEU A 203 11.09 6.71 14.87
CA LEU A 203 12.29 7.10 15.62
C LEU A 203 12.42 8.62 15.77
N ALA A 204 12.11 9.40 14.73
CA ALA A 204 12.17 10.85 14.79
C ALA A 204 11.13 11.43 15.77
N LEU A 205 9.91 10.89 15.76
CA LEU A 205 8.83 11.27 16.68
C LEU A 205 9.15 10.89 18.14
N TRP A 206 9.71 9.70 18.35
CA TRP A 206 10.17 9.30 19.68
C TRP A 206 11.31 10.20 20.18
N ALA A 207 12.28 10.51 19.32
CA ALA A 207 13.40 11.40 19.67
C ALA A 207 12.98 12.86 19.93
N SER A 208 11.82 13.29 19.42
CA SER A 208 11.26 14.62 19.69
C SER A 208 10.40 14.70 20.96
N GLY A 209 10.24 13.58 21.68
CA GLY A 209 9.60 13.54 22.99
C GLY A 209 8.28 12.77 23.06
N MET A 210 7.80 12.18 21.95
CA MET A 210 6.63 11.28 22.01
C MET A 210 6.99 9.98 22.76
N ASN A 211 6.01 9.42 23.48
CA ASN A 211 6.14 8.06 23.99
C ASN A 211 6.29 7.06 22.82
N TRP A 212 6.96 5.94 23.07
CA TRP A 212 7.24 4.91 22.06
C TRP A 212 5.97 4.38 21.37
N PHE A 213 4.90 4.19 22.15
CA PHE A 213 3.60 3.74 21.62
C PHE A 213 3.01 4.77 20.66
N ASP A 214 2.97 6.04 21.05
CA ASP A 214 2.46 7.12 20.19
C ASP A 214 3.32 7.30 18.94
N ALA A 215 4.64 7.22 19.07
CA ALA A 215 5.55 7.38 17.95
C ALA A 215 5.37 6.28 16.89
N ILE A 216 5.21 5.01 17.32
CA ILE A 216 4.94 3.89 16.40
C ILE A 216 3.56 4.01 15.77
N THR A 217 2.55 4.39 16.53
CA THR A 217 1.16 4.46 16.05
C THR A 217 0.93 5.67 15.14
N HIS A 218 1.66 6.78 15.31
CA HIS A 218 1.54 7.93 14.41
C HIS A 218 2.33 7.77 13.10
N ALA A 219 3.37 6.94 13.06
CA ALA A 219 4.21 6.83 11.85
C ALA A 219 3.47 6.30 10.60
N PRO A 220 2.70 5.19 10.64
CA PRO A 220 1.97 4.72 9.46
C PRO A 220 0.95 5.72 8.92
N PRO A 221 0.10 6.34 9.75
CA PRO A 221 -0.79 7.40 9.30
C PRO A 221 -0.11 8.59 8.61
N VAL A 222 1.09 8.96 9.07
CA VAL A 222 1.86 10.08 8.51
C VAL A 222 2.45 9.71 7.15
N VAL A 223 3.12 8.56 7.08
CA VAL A 223 3.79 8.10 5.85
C VAL A 223 2.78 7.70 4.77
N SER A 224 1.61 7.17 5.16
CA SER A 224 0.51 6.89 4.24
C SER A 224 -0.35 8.10 3.90
N THR A 225 -0.05 9.28 4.48
CA THR A 225 -0.84 10.51 4.34
C THR A 225 -2.32 10.35 4.74
N GLY A 226 -2.60 9.49 5.71
CA GLY A 226 -3.98 9.19 6.14
C GLY A 226 -4.46 10.01 7.34
N GLY A 227 -3.63 10.22 8.36
CA GLY A 227 -3.95 11.17 9.44
C GLY A 227 -4.72 10.64 10.66
N PHE A 228 -4.81 9.33 10.87
CA PHE A 228 -5.24 8.81 12.19
C PHE A 228 -4.23 9.16 13.30
N SER A 229 -4.75 9.26 14.51
CA SER A 229 -4.01 9.56 15.74
C SER A 229 -4.54 8.73 16.91
N THR A 230 -3.77 8.71 18.01
CA THR A 230 -4.17 8.12 19.29
C THR A 230 -4.98 9.07 20.16
N TYR A 231 -5.07 10.35 19.79
CA TYR A 231 -5.77 11.39 20.55
C TYR A 231 -6.85 12.05 19.69
N ASP A 232 -7.95 12.51 20.32
CA ASP A 232 -9.02 13.22 19.63
C ASP A 232 -8.54 14.56 19.03
N GLU A 233 -7.63 15.24 19.71
CA GLU A 233 -7.00 16.49 19.22
C GLU A 233 -5.94 16.24 18.13
N SER A 234 -5.74 14.99 17.72
CA SER A 234 -4.70 14.58 16.79
C SER A 234 -3.32 15.05 17.28
N VAL A 235 -2.51 15.60 16.39
CA VAL A 235 -1.19 16.19 16.67
C VAL A 235 -1.26 17.36 17.66
N GLY A 236 -2.42 18.02 17.76
CA GLY A 236 -2.65 19.13 18.68
C GLY A 236 -2.34 18.78 20.13
N HIS A 237 -2.55 17.52 20.52
CA HIS A 237 -2.29 17.00 21.87
C HIS A 237 -0.86 17.24 22.36
N PHE A 238 0.14 17.20 21.47
CA PHE A 238 1.55 17.24 21.87
C PHE A 238 2.09 18.66 22.07
N HIS A 239 1.36 19.70 21.63
CA HIS A 239 1.73 21.12 21.74
C HIS A 239 3.22 21.41 21.41
N SER A 240 3.77 20.76 20.38
CA SER A 240 5.20 20.80 20.06
C SER A 240 5.40 21.13 18.58
N PRO A 241 5.89 22.35 18.25
CA PRO A 241 6.20 22.73 16.87
C PRO A 241 7.23 21.80 16.22
N LEU A 242 8.12 21.18 17.00
CA LEU A 242 9.10 20.23 16.49
C LEU A 242 8.42 18.97 15.93
N ILE A 243 7.43 18.44 16.65
CA ILE A 243 6.64 17.28 16.21
C ILE A 243 5.90 17.64 14.93
N GLU A 244 5.22 18.79 14.87
CA GLU A 244 4.51 19.26 13.68
C GLU A 244 5.42 19.32 12.45
N TRP A 245 6.63 19.90 12.57
CA TRP A 245 7.58 19.98 11.45
C TRP A 245 8.11 18.61 11.01
N ILE A 246 8.34 17.68 11.94
CA ILE A 246 8.72 16.30 11.61
C ILE A 246 7.60 15.65 10.80
N LEU A 247 6.35 15.77 11.25
CA LEU A 247 5.20 15.19 10.56
C LEU A 247 5.03 15.77 9.15
N VAL A 248 5.14 17.09 8.98
CA VAL A 248 5.11 17.74 7.67
C VAL A 248 6.20 17.18 6.75
N ALA A 249 7.43 17.04 7.24
CA ALA A 249 8.54 16.50 6.44
C ALA A 249 8.26 15.06 5.98
N PHE A 250 7.77 14.19 6.88
CA PHE A 250 7.46 12.80 6.55
C PHE A 250 6.20 12.67 5.68
N MET A 251 5.21 13.55 5.79
CA MET A 251 4.08 13.62 4.85
C MET A 251 4.55 13.96 3.44
N MET A 252 5.46 14.93 3.30
CA MET A 252 6.04 15.28 1.99
C MET A 252 6.83 14.11 1.38
N LEU A 253 7.56 13.36 2.21
CA LEU A 253 8.25 12.15 1.79
C LEU A 253 7.25 11.04 1.39
N GLY A 254 6.19 10.82 2.17
CA GLY A 254 5.14 9.85 1.88
C GLY A 254 4.35 10.16 0.61
N ALA A 255 4.08 11.45 0.36
CA ALA A 255 3.39 11.92 -0.84
C ALA A 255 4.24 11.83 -2.11
N THR A 256 5.56 11.70 -1.98
CA THR A 256 6.45 11.53 -3.12
C THR A 256 6.31 10.13 -3.70
N THR A 257 6.28 10.01 -5.02
CA THR A 257 6.12 8.72 -5.69
C THR A 257 7.24 7.74 -5.29
N PHE A 258 6.88 6.59 -4.72
CA PHE A 258 7.87 5.60 -4.26
C PHE A 258 8.79 5.05 -5.35
N THR A 259 8.36 5.10 -6.61
CA THR A 259 9.20 4.74 -7.76
C THR A 259 10.41 5.66 -7.92
N LEU A 260 10.34 6.91 -7.47
CA LEU A 260 11.47 7.85 -7.46
C LEU A 260 12.55 7.42 -6.48
N TYR A 261 12.17 6.98 -5.27
CA TYR A 261 13.13 6.46 -4.29
C TYR A 261 13.86 5.22 -4.84
N VAL A 262 13.14 4.30 -5.48
CA VAL A 262 13.75 3.14 -6.12
C VAL A 262 14.71 3.54 -7.25
N ALA A 263 14.32 4.54 -8.07
CA ALA A 263 15.18 5.05 -9.13
C ALA A 263 16.48 5.68 -8.58
N LEU A 264 16.39 6.46 -7.50
CA LEU A 264 17.56 7.06 -6.82
C LEU A 264 18.48 6.01 -6.20
N LEU A 265 17.93 4.94 -5.63
CA LEU A 265 18.74 3.85 -5.06
C LEU A 265 19.42 3.00 -6.13
N ARG A 266 18.79 2.83 -7.29
CA ARG A 266 19.36 2.06 -8.41
C ARG A 266 20.35 2.86 -9.25
N HIS A 267 20.15 4.16 -9.41
CA HIS A 267 21.06 5.02 -10.16
C HIS A 267 21.93 5.84 -9.21
N LYS A 268 23.23 5.55 -9.15
CA LYS A 268 24.26 6.29 -8.39
C LYS A 268 24.48 7.76 -8.86
N GLY A 269 23.43 8.54 -9.13
CA GLY A 269 23.60 9.90 -9.61
C GLY A 269 22.36 10.77 -9.60
N TRP A 270 22.53 11.97 -9.07
CA TRP A 270 21.63 13.13 -9.06
C TRP A 270 21.17 13.63 -10.45
N ARG A 271 21.44 12.89 -11.53
CA ARG A 271 21.07 13.24 -12.91
C ARG A 271 19.56 13.20 -13.15
N LEU A 272 18.80 12.40 -12.40
CA LEU A 272 17.34 12.31 -12.52
C LEU A 272 16.62 13.57 -12.02
N LEU A 273 17.13 14.21 -10.95
CA LEU A 273 16.55 15.46 -10.42
C LEU A 273 16.87 16.68 -11.30
N ARG A 274 17.86 16.58 -12.18
CA ARG A 274 18.20 17.63 -13.16
C ARG A 274 17.50 17.47 -14.52
N GLY A 275 16.76 16.37 -14.74
CA GLY A 275 16.07 16.10 -16.01
C GLY A 275 14.69 16.76 -16.15
N GLY A 276 14.20 17.44 -15.12
CA GLY A 276 12.91 18.13 -15.10
C GLY A 276 12.99 19.61 -15.54
N ALA A 277 13.64 19.88 -16.67
CA ALA A 277 13.50 21.08 -17.51
C ALA A 277 14.69 21.13 -18.49
N GLY A 278 14.53 20.55 -19.69
CA GLY A 278 15.40 20.89 -20.82
C GLY A 278 16.35 19.84 -21.37
N ASP A 279 16.17 18.54 -21.13
CA ASP A 279 17.00 17.52 -21.79
C ASP A 279 16.16 16.37 -22.37
N VAL A 280 15.21 16.75 -23.23
CA VAL A 280 14.81 15.90 -24.36
C VAL A 280 15.92 16.04 -25.39
N GLY A 281 16.71 14.99 -25.54
CA GLY A 281 17.98 15.04 -26.24
C GLY A 281 17.91 15.65 -27.64
N MET A 282 18.60 16.79 -27.80
CA MET A 282 19.33 17.05 -29.03
C MET A 282 20.60 16.19 -29.02
N GLY A 283 20.38 14.88 -29.17
CA GLY A 283 21.42 13.91 -29.50
C GLY A 283 21.89 14.14 -30.93
N ASN A 284 22.76 15.13 -31.10
CA ASN A 284 23.72 15.28 -32.19
C ASN A 284 23.30 14.74 -33.58
N ALA A 285 22.20 15.28 -34.13
CA ALA A 285 21.79 15.09 -35.52
C ALA A 285 22.51 16.04 -36.49
N ARG A 286 23.25 17.03 -35.99
CA ARG A 286 23.98 18.01 -36.81
C ARG A 286 25.32 17.50 -37.34
N ASP A 287 25.98 16.57 -36.65
CA ASP A 287 27.28 16.03 -37.11
C ASP A 287 27.17 14.89 -38.13
N ARG A 288 25.99 14.28 -38.28
CA ARG A 288 25.76 13.17 -39.23
C ARG A 288 25.40 13.61 -40.64
N LEU A 289 24.91 14.84 -40.82
CA LEU A 289 24.51 15.35 -42.15
C LEU A 289 25.68 15.92 -42.97
N TRP A 290 26.81 16.27 -42.34
CA TRP A 290 27.99 16.79 -43.05
C TRP A 290 28.98 15.73 -43.54
N ARG A 291 28.84 14.47 -43.10
CA ARG A 291 29.75 13.38 -43.50
C ARG A 291 29.26 12.53 -44.68
N CYS A 292 28.03 12.76 -45.17
CA CYS A 292 27.48 12.06 -46.34
C CYS A 292 27.59 12.85 -47.66
N GLY A 293 28.17 14.06 -47.66
CA GLY A 293 28.28 14.91 -48.85
C GLY A 293 29.65 14.95 -49.54
N ALA A 294 30.65 14.20 -49.07
CA ALA A 294 32.03 14.30 -49.56
C ALA A 294 32.62 12.99 -50.12
N ALA A 295 31.78 12.05 -50.55
CA ALA A 295 32.21 10.84 -51.26
C ALA A 295 31.19 10.45 -52.33
N GLY A 296 31.43 10.90 -53.57
CA GLY A 296 30.63 10.54 -54.73
C GLY A 296 30.76 11.55 -55.85
N GLY A 297 31.89 11.55 -56.55
CA GLY A 297 32.06 12.28 -57.80
C GLY A 297 31.44 11.53 -58.98
N LEU A 298 30.83 12.31 -59.88
CA LEU A 298 30.89 12.23 -61.34
C LEU A 298 30.55 13.63 -61.87
#